data_AF-A0AAD8BAU6-F1
#
_entry.id   AF-A0AAD8BAU6-F1
#
_cell.length_a   1.000
_cell.length_b   1.000
_cell.length_c   1.000
_cell.angle_alpha   90.00
_cell.angle_beta   90.00
_cell.angle_gamma   90.00
#
_symmetry.space_group_name_H-M   'P 1'
#
loop_
_entity.id
_entity.type
_entity.pdbx_description
1 polymer ?
#
loop_
_entity_poly.entity_id
_entity_poly.type
_entity_poly.pdbx_seq_one_letter_code
_entity_poly.pdbx_strand_id
1 'polypeptide(L)'
;MAHKGRSRQLKTEDKIVTDLQKEASLSSLPVETLEQIFMFLSKEDLLQARSVCTSWKSVIVSSPNLWKKQTFVLDCTLRTTKKIKTDLLFCFQNFGPHCQTLSVKCRHPCLHDCQKMTNRFNLFLTFLVMPRVTSFKVSNLRMECAKGLVLKSIATKLTKMFASHPPLNAFEMSSAHWTIPEG
;
A
#
# COMPACT_ATOMS: atom_id res chain seq x y z
N MET A 1 -36.42 -74.51 -0.84
CA MET A 1 -34.94 -74.40 -0.82
C MET A 1 -34.56 -73.40 -1.90
N ALA A 2 -34.43 -72.08 -1.62
CA ALA A 2 -33.22 -71.36 -1.13
C ALA A 2 -32.00 -71.63 -2.05
N HIS A 3 -31.28 -70.69 -2.69
CA HIS A 3 -30.89 -69.28 -2.46
C HIS A 3 -30.88 -68.53 -3.83
N LYS A 4 -31.27 -67.26 -4.02
CA LYS A 4 -30.81 -65.95 -3.51
C LYS A 4 -29.35 -65.58 -3.85
N GLY A 5 -29.19 -64.73 -4.87
CA GLY A 5 -28.33 -63.54 -4.77
C GLY A 5 -27.22 -63.36 -5.80
N ARG A 6 -27.08 -62.10 -6.23
CA ARG A 6 -25.81 -61.39 -6.47
C ARG A 6 -25.28 -61.34 -7.91
N SER A 7 -25.71 -60.33 -8.66
CA SER A 7 -24.78 -59.53 -9.49
C SER A 7 -25.41 -58.21 -9.90
N ARG A 8 -25.68 -57.37 -8.88
CA ARG A 8 -26.06 -55.95 -9.01
C ARG A 8 -24.93 -55.04 -8.47
N GLN A 9 -23.69 -55.51 -8.57
CA GLN A 9 -22.48 -54.82 -8.11
C GLN A 9 -21.46 -54.78 -9.25
N LEU A 10 -21.63 -53.83 -10.18
CA LEU A 10 -20.59 -53.46 -11.15
C LEU A 10 -20.77 -52.01 -11.63
N LYS A 11 -21.52 -51.19 -10.88
CA LYS A 11 -21.84 -49.79 -11.24
C LYS A 11 -21.49 -48.76 -10.17
N THR A 12 -20.75 -49.16 -9.13
CA THR A 12 -20.51 -48.30 -7.96
C THR A 12 -19.03 -47.96 -7.73
N GLU A 13 -18.09 -48.62 -8.41
CA GLU A 13 -16.66 -48.42 -8.11
C GLU A 13 -15.98 -47.33 -8.98
N ASP A 14 -16.51 -47.02 -10.17
CA ASP A 14 -15.97 -45.92 -11.00
C ASP A 14 -16.43 -44.52 -10.58
N LYS A 15 -17.36 -44.41 -9.62
CA LYS A 15 -17.93 -43.12 -9.18
C LYS A 15 -17.27 -42.53 -7.95
N ILE A 16 -16.32 -43.24 -7.33
CA ILE A 16 -15.65 -42.82 -6.08
C ILE A 16 -14.29 -42.13 -6.35
N VAL A 17 -13.74 -42.25 -7.55
CA VAL A 17 -12.41 -41.70 -7.89
C VAL A 17 -12.47 -40.27 -8.48
N THR A 18 -13.64 -39.78 -8.88
CA THR A 18 -13.80 -38.44 -9.50
C THR A 18 -14.29 -37.33 -8.56
N ASP A 19 -14.20 -37.49 -7.24
CA ASP A 19 -14.71 -36.49 -6.27
C ASP A 19 -13.66 -35.98 -5.26
N LEU A 20 -12.38 -36.31 -5.44
CA LEU A 20 -11.31 -35.99 -4.46
C LEU A 20 -10.35 -34.86 -4.87
N GLN A 21 -10.66 -34.12 -5.92
CA GLN A 21 -9.97 -32.86 -6.23
C GLN A 21 -10.97 -31.78 -6.63
N LYS A 22 -11.94 -31.50 -5.75
CA LYS A 22 -12.49 -30.16 -5.70
C LYS A 22 -11.40 -29.28 -5.10
N GLU A 23 -10.51 -28.75 -5.93
CA GLU A 23 -9.48 -27.81 -5.49
C GLU A 23 -10.15 -26.77 -4.61
N ALA A 24 -9.83 -26.77 -3.31
CA ALA A 24 -10.36 -25.81 -2.38
C ALA A 24 -9.86 -24.43 -2.84
N SER A 25 -10.74 -23.68 -3.50
CA SER A 25 -10.40 -22.36 -4.00
C SER A 25 -10.01 -21.48 -2.83
N LEU A 26 -8.90 -20.75 -2.92
CA LEU A 26 -8.52 -19.77 -1.90
C LEU A 26 -9.65 -18.77 -1.61
N SER A 27 -10.55 -18.52 -2.58
CA SER A 27 -11.72 -17.66 -2.40
C SER A 27 -12.79 -18.24 -1.47
N SER A 28 -12.72 -19.52 -1.08
CA SER A 28 -13.62 -20.15 -0.10
C SER A 28 -13.10 -20.08 1.33
N LEU A 29 -11.91 -19.51 1.56
CA LEU A 29 -11.39 -19.26 2.91
C LEU A 29 -12.24 -18.18 3.61
N PRO A 30 -12.33 -18.22 4.95
CA PRO A 30 -12.94 -17.13 5.73
C PRO A 30 -12.27 -15.78 5.42
N VAL A 31 -13.05 -14.71 5.51
CA VAL A 31 -12.60 -13.34 5.21
C VAL A 31 -11.41 -12.96 6.09
N GLU A 32 -11.43 -13.36 7.35
CA GLU A 32 -10.37 -13.10 8.33
C GLU A 32 -9.06 -13.77 7.91
N THR A 33 -9.13 -15.00 7.38
CA THR A 33 -7.95 -15.72 6.89
C THR A 33 -7.38 -15.07 5.63
N LEU A 34 -8.25 -14.67 4.70
CA LEU A 34 -7.83 -13.93 3.50
C LEU A 34 -7.17 -12.60 3.86
N GLU A 35 -7.73 -11.86 4.82
CA GLU A 35 -7.14 -10.63 5.32
C GLU A 35 -5.73 -10.88 5.88
N GLN A 36 -5.55 -11.91 6.71
CA GLN A 36 -4.22 -12.26 7.24
C GLN A 36 -3.21 -12.58 6.14
N ILE A 37 -3.62 -13.30 5.09
CA ILE A 37 -2.76 -13.58 3.93
C ILE A 37 -2.38 -12.26 3.23
N PHE A 38 -3.37 -11.39 2.99
CA PHE A 38 -3.16 -10.11 2.31
C PHE A 38 -2.29 -9.14 3.11
N MET A 39 -2.25 -9.24 4.45
CA MET A 39 -1.34 -8.44 5.28
C MET A 39 0.15 -8.69 4.99
N PHE A 40 0.51 -9.82 4.38
CA PHE A 40 1.89 -10.13 4.00
C PHE A 40 2.27 -9.61 2.60
N LEU A 41 1.30 -9.14 1.81
CA LEU A 41 1.53 -8.69 0.45
C LEU A 41 2.05 -7.26 0.41
N SER A 42 2.89 -6.97 -0.59
CA SER A 42 3.22 -5.59 -0.91
C SER A 42 1.98 -4.84 -1.40
N LYS A 43 2.04 -3.52 -1.40
CA LYS A 43 0.97 -2.69 -1.96
C LYS A 43 0.72 -3.03 -3.42
N GLU A 44 1.78 -3.21 -4.21
CA GLU A 44 1.70 -3.56 -5.62
C GLU A 44 1.01 -4.92 -5.80
N ASP A 45 1.36 -5.91 -4.97
CA ASP A 45 0.77 -7.24 -4.99
C ASP A 45 -0.69 -7.22 -4.55
N LEU A 46 -1.07 -6.40 -3.56
CA LEU A 46 -2.46 -6.18 -3.16
C LEU A 46 -3.30 -5.62 -4.32
N LEU A 47 -2.75 -4.67 -5.07
CA LEU A 47 -3.42 -4.09 -6.24
C LEU A 47 -3.63 -5.12 -7.35
N GLN A 48 -2.69 -6.07 -7.52
CA GLN A 48 -2.85 -7.21 -8.43
C GLN A 48 -3.84 -8.25 -7.88
N ALA A 49 -3.75 -8.61 -6.60
CA ALA A 49 -4.66 -9.54 -5.95
C ALA A 49 -6.13 -9.08 -6.07
N ARG A 50 -6.36 -7.75 -6.06
CA ARG A 50 -7.68 -7.16 -6.27
C ARG A 50 -8.32 -7.52 -7.63
N SER A 51 -7.55 -7.86 -8.65
CA SER A 51 -8.10 -8.24 -9.97
C SER A 51 -8.34 -9.74 -10.13
N VAL A 52 -7.98 -10.57 -9.15
CA VAL A 52 -8.10 -12.04 -9.21
C VAL A 52 -9.56 -12.49 -9.20
N CYS A 53 -10.34 -12.06 -8.20
CA CYS A 53 -11.77 -12.34 -8.15
C CYS A 53 -12.53 -11.30 -7.32
N THR A 54 -13.86 -11.33 -7.38
CA THR A 54 -14.73 -10.39 -6.66
C THR A 54 -14.64 -10.54 -5.13
N SER A 55 -14.45 -11.77 -4.64
CA SER A 55 -14.26 -12.04 -3.21
C SER A 55 -12.99 -11.35 -2.69
N TRP A 56 -11.85 -11.54 -3.36
CA TRP A 56 -10.58 -10.90 -2.99
C TRP A 56 -10.67 -9.39 -3.08
N LYS A 57 -11.28 -8.86 -4.16
CA LYS A 57 -11.54 -7.43 -4.30
C LYS A 57 -12.34 -6.88 -3.12
N SER A 58 -13.38 -7.60 -2.69
CA SER A 58 -14.23 -7.19 -1.57
C SER A 58 -13.41 -7.07 -0.29
N VAL A 59 -12.66 -8.12 0.09
CA VAL A 59 -11.82 -8.12 1.29
C VAL A 59 -10.77 -7.01 1.25
N ILE A 60 -10.09 -6.87 0.11
CA ILE A 60 -9.03 -5.87 -0.08
C ILE A 60 -9.58 -4.45 0.05
N VAL A 61 -10.75 -4.16 -0.51
CA VAL A 61 -11.34 -2.81 -0.45
C VAL A 61 -11.97 -2.51 0.91
N SER A 62 -12.61 -3.50 1.55
CA SER A 62 -13.35 -3.28 2.79
C SER A 62 -12.49 -3.32 4.04
N SER A 63 -11.36 -4.03 4.04
CA SER A 63 -10.54 -4.20 5.24
C SER A 63 -9.64 -2.98 5.52
N PRO A 64 -9.88 -2.23 6.61
CA PRO A 64 -9.03 -1.08 6.95
C PRO A 64 -7.62 -1.49 7.38
N ASN A 65 -7.45 -2.71 7.90
CA ASN A 65 -6.19 -3.18 8.46
C ASN A 65 -5.09 -3.31 7.41
N LEU A 66 -5.45 -3.68 6.18
CA LEU A 66 -4.55 -3.74 5.03
C LEU A 66 -3.97 -2.36 4.66
N TRP A 67 -4.66 -1.29 5.06
CA TRP A 67 -4.35 0.08 4.64
C TRP A 67 -3.86 0.99 5.77
N LYS A 68 -3.88 0.53 7.02
CA LYS A 68 -3.43 1.31 8.19
C LYS A 68 -1.98 1.78 8.07
N LYS A 69 -1.11 0.98 7.45
CA LYS A 69 0.32 1.27 7.29
C LYS A 69 0.67 1.33 5.81
N GLN A 70 1.18 2.46 5.35
CA GLN A 70 1.54 2.64 3.94
C GLN A 70 2.98 3.13 3.81
N THR A 71 3.72 2.53 2.89
CA THR A 71 5.07 2.97 2.54
C THR A 71 5.10 3.40 1.08
N PHE A 72 5.60 4.61 0.81
CA PHE A 72 5.81 5.13 -0.54
C PHE A 72 7.30 5.32 -0.80
N VAL A 73 7.74 4.97 -2.00
CA VAL A 73 9.12 5.22 -2.45
C VAL A 73 9.11 6.37 -3.45
N LEU A 74 9.79 7.46 -3.11
CA LEU A 74 10.03 8.58 -4.00
C LEU A 74 11.41 8.41 -4.63
N ASP A 75 11.45 7.87 -5.85
CA ASP A 75 12.68 7.52 -6.54
C ASP A 75 12.99 8.49 -7.70
N CYS A 76 14.09 9.23 -7.61
CA CYS A 76 14.53 10.18 -8.65
C CYS A 76 15.11 9.52 -9.90
N THR A 77 15.47 8.25 -9.83
CA THR A 77 15.94 7.50 -11.02
C THR A 77 14.78 7.22 -11.97
N LEU A 78 13.56 7.13 -11.45
CA LEU A 78 12.38 6.87 -12.23
C LEU A 78 11.93 8.15 -12.94
N ARG A 79 11.29 8.02 -14.10
CA ARG A 79 10.59 9.13 -14.75
C ARG A 79 9.23 9.32 -14.09
N THR A 80 8.82 10.56 -13.81
CA THR A 80 7.45 10.83 -13.39
C THR A 80 6.52 10.61 -14.58
N THR A 81 5.66 9.59 -14.51
CA THR A 81 4.69 9.27 -15.55
C THR A 81 3.28 9.66 -15.12
N LYS A 82 2.34 9.73 -16.09
CA LYS A 82 0.91 9.85 -15.79
C LYS A 82 0.45 8.71 -14.88
N LYS A 83 0.94 7.48 -15.13
CA LYS A 83 0.67 6.30 -14.33
C LYS A 83 0.99 6.52 -12.84
N ILE A 84 2.19 7.01 -12.51
CA ILE A 84 2.57 7.27 -11.10
C ILE A 84 1.59 8.25 -10.42
N LYS A 85 1.16 9.30 -11.13
CA LYS A 85 0.17 10.24 -10.60
C LYS A 85 -1.17 9.56 -10.34
N THR A 86 -1.65 8.78 -11.30
CA THR A 86 -2.90 8.03 -11.19
C THR A 86 -2.85 7.01 -10.06
N ASP A 87 -1.74 6.28 -9.92
CA ASP A 87 -1.53 5.29 -8.86
C ASP A 87 -1.52 5.98 -7.48
N LEU A 88 -0.80 7.10 -7.34
CA LEU A 88 -0.80 7.90 -6.11
C LEU A 88 -2.22 8.38 -5.77
N LEU A 89 -2.91 9.02 -6.72
CA LEU A 89 -4.27 9.53 -6.52
C LEU A 89 -5.22 8.40 -6.11
N PHE A 90 -5.18 7.27 -6.82
CA PHE A 90 -5.97 6.10 -6.50
C PHE A 90 -5.71 5.63 -5.06
N CYS A 91 -4.44 5.57 -4.64
CA CYS A 91 -4.09 5.14 -3.31
C CYS A 91 -4.59 6.11 -2.23
N PHE A 92 -4.47 7.41 -2.45
CA PHE A 92 -4.96 8.39 -1.49
C PHE A 92 -6.48 8.39 -1.39
N GLN A 93 -7.20 8.20 -2.49
CA GLN A 93 -8.66 8.14 -2.50
C GLN A 93 -9.20 6.88 -1.81
N ASN A 94 -8.59 5.72 -2.08
CA ASN A 94 -9.12 4.45 -1.60
C ASN A 94 -8.60 4.08 -0.21
N PHE A 95 -7.37 4.47 0.12
CA PHE A 95 -6.68 4.01 1.32
C PHE A 95 -6.41 5.13 2.32
N GLY A 96 -6.32 6.38 1.84
CA GLY A 96 -6.08 7.57 2.67
C GLY A 96 -7.01 7.72 3.88
N PRO A 97 -8.33 7.40 3.78
CA PRO A 97 -9.24 7.46 4.93
C PRO A 97 -8.90 6.51 6.08
N HIS A 98 -8.13 5.44 5.81
CA HIS A 98 -7.78 4.41 6.80
C HIS A 98 -6.32 4.45 7.25
N CYS A 99 -5.48 5.19 6.52
CA CYS A 99 -4.05 5.26 6.80
C CYS A 99 -3.78 5.97 8.14
N GLN A 100 -3.05 5.30 9.02
CA GLN A 100 -2.64 5.78 10.35
C GLN A 100 -1.12 6.02 10.42
N THR A 101 -0.36 5.14 9.78
CA THR A 101 1.10 5.22 9.71
C THR A 101 1.54 5.38 8.25
N LEU A 102 2.17 6.50 7.95
CA LEU A 102 2.68 6.81 6.63
C LEU A 102 4.21 6.85 6.67
N SER A 103 4.85 6.06 5.83
CA SER A 103 6.30 6.10 5.62
C SER A 103 6.64 6.52 4.19
N VAL A 104 7.58 7.43 4.04
CA VAL A 104 8.12 7.87 2.76
C VAL A 104 9.62 7.58 2.74
N LYS A 105 10.04 6.78 1.78
CA LYS A 105 11.44 6.46 1.50
C LYS A 105 11.89 7.25 0.28
N CYS A 106 12.86 8.12 0.46
CA CYS A 106 13.45 8.89 -0.62
C CYS A 106 14.64 8.11 -1.22
N ARG A 107 14.66 7.94 -2.54
CA ARG A 107 15.82 7.41 -3.28
C ARG A 107 16.25 8.43 -4.32
N HIS A 108 17.47 8.92 -4.21
CA HIS A 108 18.07 9.80 -5.21
C HIS A 108 19.58 9.59 -5.18
N PRO A 109 20.17 9.03 -6.25
CA PRO A 109 21.56 8.58 -6.23
C PRO A 109 22.57 9.73 -6.29
N CYS A 110 22.16 10.91 -6.75
CA CYS A 110 23.03 12.06 -6.92
C CYS A 110 22.55 13.26 -6.10
N LEU A 111 23.48 13.97 -5.47
CA LEU A 111 23.21 15.20 -4.72
C LEU A 111 22.60 16.32 -5.59
N HIS A 112 22.78 16.27 -6.92
CA HIS A 112 22.19 17.23 -7.85
C HIS A 112 20.73 16.92 -8.21
N ASP A 113 20.18 15.79 -7.78
CA ASP A 113 18.77 15.44 -8.01
C ASP A 113 17.81 16.04 -6.96
N CYS A 114 18.27 16.92 -6.06
CA CYS A 114 17.43 17.59 -5.06
C CYS A 114 16.21 18.27 -5.67
N GLN A 115 16.31 18.87 -6.87
CA GLN A 115 15.17 19.48 -7.55
C GLN A 115 14.14 18.42 -8.00
N LYS A 116 14.59 17.28 -8.51
CA LYS A 116 13.69 16.17 -8.90
C LYS A 116 13.01 15.58 -7.66
N MET A 117 13.76 15.38 -6.57
CA MET A 117 13.22 14.90 -5.30
C MET A 117 12.16 15.85 -4.77
N THR A 118 12.44 17.15 -4.81
CA THR A 118 11.49 18.19 -4.41
C THR A 118 10.21 18.14 -5.20
N ASN A 119 10.31 18.07 -6.54
CA ASN A 119 9.14 18.00 -7.40
C ASN A 119 8.30 16.73 -7.09
N ARG A 120 8.95 15.60 -6.81
CA ARG A 120 8.29 14.35 -6.42
C ARG A 120 7.63 14.44 -5.05
N PHE A 121 8.33 15.01 -4.07
CA PHE A 121 7.81 15.21 -2.72
C PHE A 121 6.61 16.17 -2.73
N ASN A 122 6.72 17.28 -3.46
CA ASN A 122 5.65 18.24 -3.63
C ASN A 122 4.42 17.63 -4.32
N LEU A 123 4.65 16.82 -5.35
CA LEU A 123 3.58 16.08 -6.02
C LEU A 123 2.89 15.09 -5.07
N PHE A 124 3.68 14.36 -4.28
CA PHE A 124 3.19 13.44 -3.27
C PHE A 124 2.32 14.16 -2.23
N LEU A 125 2.81 15.27 -1.66
CA LEU A 125 2.07 16.07 -0.68
C LEU A 125 0.80 16.71 -1.26
N THR A 126 0.77 17.04 -2.56
CA THR A 126 -0.42 17.64 -3.19
C THR A 126 -1.63 16.70 -3.16
N PHE A 127 -1.42 15.39 -3.25
CA PHE A 127 -2.52 14.41 -3.23
C PHE A 127 -2.77 13.83 -1.83
N LEU A 128 -1.96 14.21 -0.85
CA LEU A 128 -1.97 13.61 0.46
C LEU A 128 -3.12 14.20 1.30
N VAL A 129 -4.27 13.54 1.26
CA VAL A 129 -5.40 13.80 2.16
C VAL A 129 -5.57 12.56 3.04
N MET A 130 -5.12 12.64 4.29
CA MET A 130 -5.13 11.51 5.21
C MET A 130 -5.55 11.94 6.61
N PRO A 131 -6.86 12.02 6.88
CA PRO A 131 -7.39 12.58 8.13
C PRO A 131 -7.09 11.74 9.37
N ARG A 132 -6.57 10.52 9.21
CA ARG A 132 -6.30 9.60 10.32
C ARG A 132 -4.81 9.34 10.55
N VAL A 133 -3.91 10.02 9.84
CA VAL A 133 -2.48 9.83 10.04
C VAL A 133 -2.07 10.36 11.40
N THR A 134 -1.58 9.46 12.24
CA THR A 134 -1.05 9.75 13.58
C THR A 134 0.48 9.60 13.62
N SER A 135 1.06 8.87 12.67
CA SER A 135 2.49 8.69 12.54
C SER A 135 2.95 8.94 11.11
N PHE A 136 3.91 9.84 10.92
CA PHE A 136 4.50 10.13 9.62
C PHE A 136 6.03 10.07 9.70
N LYS A 137 6.62 9.22 8.86
CA LYS A 137 8.06 8.99 8.81
C LYS A 137 8.60 9.30 7.42
N VAL A 138 9.62 10.15 7.34
CA VAL A 138 10.39 10.37 6.11
C VAL A 138 11.82 9.88 6.32
N SER A 139 12.31 9.07 5.39
CA SER A 139 13.64 8.45 5.48
C SER A 139 14.44 8.63 4.21
N ASN A 140 15.77 8.68 4.35
CA ASN A 140 16.73 8.86 3.26
C ASN A 140 16.54 10.14 2.45
N LEU A 141 15.86 11.13 3.02
CA LEU A 141 15.77 12.46 2.42
C LEU A 141 17.11 13.17 2.66
N ARG A 142 17.90 13.34 1.60
CA ARG A 142 19.16 14.09 1.63
C ARG A 142 18.99 15.33 0.75
N MET A 143 19.17 16.51 1.33
CA MET A 143 18.90 17.79 0.67
C MET A 143 20.08 18.76 0.80
N GLU A 144 21.29 18.23 0.99
CA GLU A 144 22.52 18.99 1.26
C GLU A 144 22.86 20.03 0.17
N CYS A 145 22.48 19.76 -1.08
CA CYS A 145 22.68 20.69 -2.21
C CYS A 145 21.41 21.44 -2.62
N ALA A 146 20.33 21.34 -1.85
CA ALA A 146 19.07 22.01 -2.16
C ALA A 146 19.17 23.50 -1.77
N LYS A 147 18.77 24.39 -2.70
CA LYS A 147 18.65 25.82 -2.40
C LYS A 147 17.64 26.05 -1.26
N GLY A 148 17.85 27.04 -0.38
CA GLY A 148 16.96 27.30 0.77
C GLY A 148 15.47 27.45 0.41
N LEU A 149 15.16 28.01 -0.76
CA LEU A 149 13.79 28.11 -1.30
C LEU A 149 13.09 26.75 -1.44
N VAL A 150 13.83 25.71 -1.79
CA VAL A 150 13.33 24.35 -1.97
C VAL A 150 12.92 23.75 -0.63
N LEU A 151 13.78 23.87 0.39
CA LEU A 151 13.49 23.42 1.75
C LEU A 151 12.27 24.15 2.32
N LYS A 152 12.21 25.48 2.13
CA LYS A 152 11.07 26.31 2.55
C LYS A 152 9.75 25.85 1.90
N SER A 153 9.78 25.45 0.63
CA SER A 153 8.59 24.93 -0.07
C SER A 153 8.07 23.62 0.56
N ILE A 154 8.97 22.67 0.82
CA ILE A 154 8.62 21.38 1.45
C ILE A 154 8.09 21.62 2.87
N ALA A 155 8.81 22.41 3.67
CA ALA A 155 8.41 22.75 5.04
C ALA A 155 7.02 23.39 5.06
N THR A 156 6.77 24.38 4.21
CA THR A 156 5.47 25.06 4.12
C THR A 156 4.33 24.08 3.83
N LYS A 157 4.53 23.14 2.90
CA LYS A 157 3.50 22.14 2.56
C LYS A 157 3.28 21.13 3.70
N LEU A 158 4.34 20.69 4.37
CA LEU A 158 4.23 19.83 5.54
C LEU A 158 3.50 20.53 6.69
N THR A 159 3.85 21.77 7.00
CA THR A 159 3.16 22.58 8.02
C THR A 159 1.67 22.71 7.70
N LYS A 160 1.31 23.03 6.45
CA LYS A 160 -0.10 23.10 6.03
C LYS A 160 -0.82 21.77 6.19
N MET A 161 -0.16 20.66 5.82
CA MET A 161 -0.70 19.32 6.01
C MET A 161 -0.94 19.03 7.48
N PHE A 162 0.02 19.31 8.36
CA PHE A 162 -0.12 19.05 9.80
C PHE A 162 -1.17 19.94 10.46
N ALA A 163 -1.29 21.20 10.05
CA ALA A 163 -2.32 22.12 10.57
C ALA A 163 -3.75 21.70 10.18
N SER A 164 -3.92 20.92 9.12
CA SER A 164 -5.22 20.54 8.56
C SER A 164 -5.78 19.22 9.10
N HIS A 165 -5.07 18.52 9.98
CA HIS A 165 -5.39 17.16 10.42
C HIS A 165 -5.25 17.04 11.95
N PRO A 166 -5.89 16.04 12.60
CA PRO A 166 -5.68 15.76 14.02
C PRO A 166 -4.18 15.64 14.35
N PRO A 167 -3.77 15.98 15.59
CA PRO A 167 -2.35 16.13 15.91
C PRO A 167 -1.62 14.80 15.66
N LEU A 168 -0.54 14.88 14.89
CA LEU A 168 0.37 13.75 14.77
C LEU A 168 0.96 13.44 16.13
N ASN A 169 0.89 12.17 16.51
CA ASN A 169 1.54 11.65 17.71
C ASN A 169 3.04 11.48 17.49
N ALA A 170 3.45 11.19 16.25
CA ALA A 170 4.84 10.96 15.90
C ALA A 170 5.16 11.51 14.51
N PHE A 171 6.12 12.43 14.44
CA PHE A 171 6.75 12.83 13.19
C PHE A 171 8.24 12.50 13.27
N GLU A 172 8.70 11.63 12.38
CA GLU A 172 10.11 11.29 12.27
C GLU A 172 10.60 11.68 10.87
N MET A 173 11.70 12.39 10.82
CA MET A 173 12.39 12.67 9.57
C MET A 173 13.86 12.44 9.81
N SER A 174 14.48 11.58 9.00
CA SER A 174 15.94 11.42 8.99
C SER A 174 16.57 12.80 8.93
N SER A 175 17.64 13.05 9.70
CA SER A 175 18.38 14.30 9.85
C SER A 175 18.83 14.88 8.50
N ALA A 176 17.88 15.34 7.69
CA ALA A 176 18.14 16.29 6.66
C ALA A 176 18.69 17.48 7.44
N HIS A 177 19.88 17.94 7.09
CA HIS A 177 20.44 19.17 7.62
C HIS A 177 19.52 20.31 7.18
N TRP A 178 18.38 20.47 7.85
CA TRP A 178 17.57 21.67 7.78
C TRP A 178 18.47 22.72 8.40
N THR A 179 19.11 23.53 7.55
CA THR A 179 19.67 24.79 8.01
C THR A 179 18.54 25.49 8.74
N ILE A 180 18.66 25.59 10.06
CA ILE A 180 17.74 26.37 10.88
C ILE A 180 17.67 27.73 10.21
N PRO A 181 16.48 28.23 9.82
CA PRO A 181 16.40 29.58 9.32
C PRO A 181 16.87 30.49 10.44
N GLU A 182 18.02 31.15 10.25
CA GLU A 182 18.35 32.32 11.05
C GLU A 182 17.29 33.38 10.75
N GLY A 183 16.48 33.72 11.77
CA GLY A 183 15.48 34.79 11.73
C GLY A 183 14.04 34.31 11.83
#